data_AF-M5C272-F1
#
_entry.id   AF-M5C272-F1
#
_cell.length_a   1.000
_cell.length_b   1.000
_cell.length_c   1.000
_cell.angle_alpha   90.00
_cell.angle_beta   90.00
_cell.angle_gamma   90.00
#
_symmetry.space_group_name_H-M   'P 1'
#
loop_
_entity.id
_entity.type
_entity.pdbx_description
1 polymer ?
#
loop_
_entity_poly.entity_id
_entity_poly.type
_entity_poly.pdbx_seq_one_letter_code
_entity_poly.pdbx_strand_id
1 'polypeptide(L)'
;MGLPGKPVHMAIAKALAKNRGYDLVLTGHSLGAGVASLLSLMWADPSTGLTVRRSGLPSHRRVTAYCFGPPCIMSLELSKLAKSMITSFIYSHDIVSTLSLGSVRDMQRAAAWLCVGSGEESCGNVLSKATRRKFGRQGEEEEAEVTEKWLLAFRKTLEANMNMADLFPPGRILWALNDCDVNQQMAGKTNPVQPGILRLFEVDEVETAFSQIVFSRDMLSSHLPHNYNRVVQELL
;
A
#
# COMPACT_ATOMS: atom_id res chain seq x y z
N MET A 1 13.01 11.50 -17.15
CA MET A 1 11.79 11.95 -17.85
C MET A 1 11.22 13.26 -17.31
N GLY A 2 11.16 13.47 -15.98
CA GLY A 2 10.56 14.68 -15.38
C GLY A 2 11.48 15.88 -15.10
N LEU A 3 12.80 15.74 -15.28
CA LEU A 3 13.75 16.84 -15.10
C LEU A 3 13.58 17.93 -16.17
N PRO A 4 13.98 19.19 -15.89
CA PRO A 4 13.96 20.27 -16.88
C PRO A 4 14.62 19.87 -18.20
N GLY A 5 13.94 20.15 -19.31
CA GLY A 5 14.43 19.87 -20.67
C GLY A 5 14.32 18.40 -21.11
N LYS A 6 13.72 17.52 -20.29
CA LYS A 6 13.38 16.15 -20.71
C LYS A 6 12.00 16.12 -21.39
N PRO A 7 11.70 15.07 -22.21
CA PRO A 7 10.52 15.08 -23.09
C PRO A 7 9.18 15.36 -22.38
N VAL A 8 8.91 14.69 -21.25
CA VAL A 8 7.67 14.89 -20.48
C VAL A 8 7.61 16.30 -19.91
N HIS A 9 8.70 16.77 -19.30
CA HIS A 9 8.78 18.13 -18.76
C HIS A 9 8.52 19.18 -19.84
N MET A 10 9.16 19.08 -21.00
CA MET A 10 8.98 20.02 -22.11
C MET A 10 7.54 20.03 -22.63
N ALA A 11 6.91 18.86 -22.75
CA ALA A 11 5.53 18.75 -23.18
C ALA A 11 4.57 19.46 -22.20
N ILE A 12 4.73 19.22 -20.89
CA ILE A 12 3.93 19.85 -19.85
C ILE A 12 4.20 21.36 -19.78
N ALA A 13 5.46 21.79 -19.83
CA ALA A 13 5.83 23.20 -19.82
C ALA A 13 5.18 23.96 -20.99
N LYS A 14 5.24 23.39 -22.20
CA LYS A 14 4.60 23.95 -23.40
C LYS A 14 3.07 23.99 -23.25
N ALA A 15 2.46 22.94 -22.73
CA ALA A 15 1.01 22.88 -22.52
C ALA A 15 0.53 23.92 -21.50
N LEU A 16 1.22 24.07 -20.36
CA LEU A 16 0.89 25.05 -19.33
C LEU A 16 1.13 26.50 -19.78
N ALA A 17 2.14 26.73 -20.62
CA ALA A 17 2.41 28.04 -21.23
C ALA A 17 1.31 28.43 -22.22
N LYS A 18 0.83 27.47 -23.03
CA LYS A 18 -0.25 27.68 -24.00
C LYS A 18 -1.60 27.90 -23.32
N ASN A 19 -1.86 27.22 -22.21
CA ASN A 19 -3.14 27.26 -21.49
C ASN A 19 -3.01 28.05 -20.17
N ARG A 20 -3.18 29.37 -20.25
CA ARG A 20 -3.16 30.26 -19.08
C ARG A 20 -4.35 29.97 -18.18
N GLY A 21 -4.14 30.00 -16.86
CA GLY A 21 -5.17 29.70 -15.85
C GLY A 21 -5.42 28.22 -15.57
N TYR A 22 -4.97 27.29 -16.43
CA TYR A 22 -5.16 25.86 -16.23
C TYR A 22 -4.24 25.30 -15.13
N ASP A 23 -4.78 24.34 -14.41
CA ASP A 23 -4.09 23.51 -13.42
C ASP A 23 -3.51 22.25 -14.06
N LEU A 24 -2.63 21.57 -13.33
CA LEU A 24 -2.00 20.32 -13.74
C LEU A 24 -2.52 19.16 -12.90
N VAL A 25 -3.25 18.25 -13.52
CA VAL A 25 -3.69 17.00 -12.89
C VAL A 25 -2.83 15.85 -13.40
N LEU A 26 -2.22 15.12 -12.48
CA LEU A 26 -1.53 13.87 -12.74
C LEU A 26 -2.37 12.71 -12.24
N THR A 27 -2.28 11.58 -12.93
CA THR A 27 -2.93 10.36 -12.50
C THR A 27 -2.11 9.16 -12.94
N GLY A 28 -2.35 8.04 -12.27
CA GLY A 28 -1.76 6.77 -12.65
C GLY A 28 -2.25 5.66 -11.75
N HIS A 29 -2.04 4.44 -12.21
CA HIS A 29 -2.26 3.21 -11.47
C HIS A 29 -0.93 2.53 -11.17
N SER A 30 -0.79 1.87 -10.01
CA SER A 30 0.40 1.08 -9.67
C SER A 30 1.69 1.90 -9.78
N LEU A 31 2.70 1.41 -10.50
CA LEU A 31 3.92 2.15 -10.84
C LEU A 31 3.62 3.54 -11.42
N GLY A 32 2.61 3.67 -12.28
CA GLY A 32 2.21 4.96 -12.86
C GLY A 32 1.73 5.95 -11.79
N ALA A 33 1.08 5.47 -10.73
CA ALA A 33 0.66 6.29 -9.59
C ALA A 33 1.88 6.77 -8.77
N GLY A 34 2.86 5.89 -8.56
CA GLY A 34 4.14 6.24 -7.95
C GLY A 34 4.92 7.28 -8.79
N VAL A 35 4.93 7.13 -10.12
CA VAL A 35 5.55 8.12 -11.01
C VAL A 35 4.80 9.45 -10.98
N ALA A 36 3.47 9.44 -11.03
CA ALA A 36 2.65 10.65 -10.97
C ALA A 36 2.91 11.45 -9.69
N SER A 37 2.91 10.79 -8.54
CA SER A 37 3.17 11.41 -7.24
C SER A 37 4.60 11.96 -7.12
N LEU A 38 5.63 11.24 -7.59
CA LEU A 38 7.00 11.75 -7.63
C LEU A 38 7.13 12.97 -8.55
N LEU A 39 6.51 12.95 -9.73
CA LEU A 39 6.52 14.10 -10.64
C LEU A 39 5.85 15.33 -10.01
N SER A 40 4.75 15.14 -9.29
CA SER A 40 4.10 16.22 -8.53
C SER A 40 5.05 16.84 -7.52
N LEU A 41 5.77 16.03 -6.74
CA LEU A 41 6.76 16.53 -5.78
C LEU A 41 7.97 17.20 -6.43
N MET A 42 8.39 16.73 -7.61
CA MET A 42 9.48 17.36 -8.35
C MET A 42 9.10 18.75 -8.87
N TRP A 43 7.83 18.95 -9.20
CA TRP A 43 7.35 20.14 -9.90
C TRP A 43 6.69 21.18 -9.00
N ALA A 44 6.09 20.76 -7.89
CA ALA A 44 5.34 21.60 -6.97
C ALA A 44 5.87 21.55 -5.54
N ASP A 45 5.54 22.59 -4.78
CA ASP A 45 5.74 22.60 -3.34
C ASP A 45 4.61 21.78 -2.69
N PRO A 46 4.93 20.72 -1.91
CA PRO A 46 3.91 19.85 -1.33
C PRO A 46 3.01 20.56 -0.30
N SER A 47 3.47 21.68 0.31
CA SER A 47 2.67 22.44 1.27
C SER A 47 1.59 23.30 0.60
N THR A 48 1.89 23.85 -0.58
CA THR A 48 0.98 24.76 -1.30
C THR A 48 0.27 24.09 -2.47
N GLY A 49 0.80 22.97 -2.97
CA GLY A 49 0.37 22.33 -4.20
C GLY A 49 0.66 23.15 -5.45
N LEU A 50 1.55 24.15 -5.39
CA LEU A 50 1.82 25.06 -6.51
C LEU A 50 3.17 24.77 -7.17
N THR A 51 3.23 24.88 -8.49
CA THR A 51 4.48 24.76 -9.24
C THR A 51 5.54 25.76 -8.77
N VAL A 52 6.75 25.26 -8.53
CA VAL A 52 7.89 26.06 -8.06
C VAL A 52 8.74 26.54 -9.23
N ARG A 53 9.33 27.73 -9.14
CA ARG A 53 10.19 28.28 -10.22
C ARG A 53 11.33 27.35 -10.63
N ARG A 54 11.95 26.67 -9.65
CA ARG A 54 13.03 25.68 -9.90
C ARG A 54 12.61 24.49 -10.77
N SER A 55 11.30 24.21 -10.86
CA SER A 55 10.80 23.14 -11.72
C SER A 55 10.96 23.46 -13.20
N GLY A 56 11.16 24.72 -13.58
CA GLY A 56 11.12 25.17 -14.98
C GLY A 56 9.73 25.15 -15.62
N LEU A 57 8.67 24.88 -14.84
CA LEU A 57 7.28 25.04 -15.27
C LEU A 57 6.79 26.47 -14.98
N PRO A 58 5.73 26.95 -15.66
CA PRO A 58 5.07 28.19 -15.29
C PRO A 58 4.71 28.19 -13.80
N SER A 59 5.12 29.21 -13.07
CA SER A 59 4.94 29.29 -11.61
C SER A 59 3.47 29.47 -11.20
N HIS A 60 3.14 29.08 -9.97
CA HIS A 60 1.82 29.28 -9.35
C HIS A 60 0.68 28.55 -10.08
N ARG A 61 0.96 27.38 -10.64
CA ARG A 61 -0.07 26.47 -11.15
C ARG A 61 -0.36 25.40 -10.13
N ARG A 62 -1.64 25.14 -9.83
CA ARG A 62 -2.00 24.06 -8.92
C ARG A 62 -1.67 22.73 -9.58
N VAL A 63 -1.05 21.86 -8.81
CA VAL A 63 -0.75 20.49 -9.16
C VAL A 63 -1.59 19.61 -8.26
N THR A 64 -2.27 18.62 -8.83
CA THR A 64 -3.00 17.61 -8.07
C THR A 64 -2.67 16.24 -8.63
N ALA A 65 -2.49 15.23 -7.78
CA ALA A 65 -2.32 13.85 -8.22
C ALA A 65 -3.39 12.93 -7.65
N TYR A 66 -4.01 12.13 -8.52
CA TYR A 66 -4.90 11.04 -8.15
C TYR A 66 -4.19 9.71 -8.43
N CYS A 67 -3.83 9.00 -7.37
CA CYS A 67 -2.99 7.82 -7.41
C CYS A 67 -3.84 6.57 -7.08
N PHE A 68 -3.93 5.61 -7.99
CA PHE A 68 -4.71 4.38 -7.78
C PHE A 68 -3.78 3.19 -7.50
N GLY A 69 -3.92 2.56 -6.34
CA GLY A 69 -3.03 1.47 -5.88
C GLY A 69 -1.53 1.81 -5.95
N PRO A 70 -1.08 2.98 -5.46
CA PRO A 70 0.32 3.36 -5.54
C PRO A 70 1.21 2.51 -4.63
N PRO A 71 2.47 2.25 -5.01
CA PRO A 71 3.45 1.67 -4.10
C PRO A 71 3.79 2.61 -2.94
N CYS A 72 4.34 2.04 -1.86
CA CYS A 72 4.87 2.80 -0.74
C CYS A 72 6.19 3.49 -1.11
N ILE A 73 6.16 4.82 -1.30
CA ILE A 73 7.29 5.59 -1.84
C ILE A 73 7.60 6.89 -1.07
N MET A 74 6.80 7.24 -0.05
CA MET A 74 7.01 8.46 0.75
C MET A 74 7.27 8.08 2.20
N SER A 75 8.13 8.83 2.90
CA SER A 75 8.14 8.77 4.36
C SER A 75 6.80 9.22 4.93
N LEU A 76 6.53 8.89 6.19
CA LEU A 76 5.28 9.27 6.86
C LEU A 76 5.08 10.79 6.86
N GLU A 77 6.14 11.55 7.13
CA GLU A 77 6.12 13.01 7.19
C GLU A 77 5.82 13.61 5.82
N LEU A 78 6.45 13.08 4.77
CA LEU A 78 6.24 13.55 3.40
C LEU A 78 4.83 13.21 2.90
N SER A 79 4.33 12.01 3.23
CA SER A 79 2.95 11.61 2.92
C SER A 79 1.95 12.57 3.59
N LYS A 80 2.15 12.87 4.89
CA LYS A 80 1.35 13.85 5.62
C LYS A 80 1.44 15.26 5.02
N LEU A 81 2.64 15.72 4.66
CA LEU A 81 2.85 17.03 4.05
C LEU A 81 2.14 17.19 2.70
N ALA A 82 2.11 16.13 1.90
CA ALA A 82 1.53 16.14 0.56
C ALA A 82 0.01 15.89 0.51
N LYS A 83 -0.68 15.74 1.66
CA LYS A 83 -2.12 15.41 1.74
C LYS A 83 -3.03 16.36 0.95
N SER A 84 -2.68 17.63 0.83
CA SER A 84 -3.47 18.63 0.09
C SER A 84 -3.31 18.55 -1.43
N MET A 85 -2.26 17.88 -1.90
CA MET A 85 -1.86 17.84 -3.31
C MET A 85 -2.02 16.45 -3.93
N ILE A 86 -1.85 15.39 -3.15
CA ILE A 86 -1.86 14.01 -3.62
C ILE A 86 -2.93 13.23 -2.87
N THR A 87 -3.80 12.56 -3.62
CA THR A 87 -4.81 11.64 -3.10
C THR A 87 -4.52 10.25 -3.64
N SER A 88 -4.31 9.30 -2.73
CA SER A 88 -4.18 7.88 -3.02
C SER A 88 -5.50 7.16 -2.75
N PHE A 89 -5.98 6.43 -3.75
CA PHE A 89 -7.12 5.54 -3.62
C PHE A 89 -6.61 4.09 -3.64
N ILE A 90 -6.96 3.33 -2.61
CA ILE A 90 -6.51 1.95 -2.40
C ILE A 90 -7.75 1.07 -2.25
N TYR A 91 -7.79 -0.06 -2.96
CA TYR A 91 -8.89 -1.02 -2.86
C TYR A 91 -8.45 -2.31 -2.17
N SER A 92 -9.22 -2.75 -1.17
CA SER A 92 -8.97 -3.96 -0.40
C SER A 92 -7.55 -4.00 0.20
N HIS A 93 -7.00 -5.18 0.46
CA HIS A 93 -5.63 -5.40 0.90
C HIS A 93 -4.66 -5.48 -0.29
N ASP A 94 -4.74 -4.52 -1.22
CA ASP A 94 -3.83 -4.43 -2.35
C ASP A 94 -2.36 -4.45 -1.89
N ILE A 95 -1.64 -5.52 -2.29
CA ILE A 95 -0.26 -5.75 -1.90
C ILE A 95 0.65 -4.59 -2.29
N VAL A 96 0.42 -3.95 -3.43
CA VAL A 96 1.31 -2.89 -3.93
C VAL A 96 1.31 -1.71 -2.96
N SER A 97 0.17 -1.42 -2.36
CA SER A 97 0.03 -0.30 -1.42
C SER A 97 0.56 -0.58 -0.02
N THR A 98 1.09 -1.79 0.23
CA THR A 98 1.84 -2.16 1.45
C THR A 98 3.28 -2.59 1.14
N LEU A 99 3.66 -2.58 -0.16
CA LEU A 99 4.96 -3.01 -0.62
C LEU A 99 5.92 -1.82 -0.71
N SER A 100 7.01 -1.90 0.05
CA SER A 100 8.14 -0.99 -0.02
C SER A 100 9.45 -1.78 -0.19
N LEU A 101 10.54 -1.07 -0.49
CA LEU A 101 11.89 -1.66 -0.43
C LEU A 101 12.18 -2.24 0.97
N GLY A 102 11.67 -1.58 2.00
CA GLY A 102 11.72 -2.06 3.39
C GLY A 102 11.05 -3.41 3.56
N SER A 103 9.78 -3.51 3.15
CA SER A 103 8.99 -4.75 3.23
C SER A 103 9.65 -5.90 2.48
N VAL A 104 10.27 -5.63 1.32
CA VAL A 104 11.01 -6.64 0.53
C VAL A 104 12.27 -7.11 1.28
N ARG A 105 13.02 -6.19 1.90
CA ARG A 105 14.21 -6.54 2.70
C ARG A 105 13.84 -7.36 3.92
N ASP A 106 12.75 -6.98 4.59
CA ASP A 106 12.22 -7.71 5.74
C ASP A 106 11.81 -9.13 5.36
N MET A 107 11.10 -9.30 4.24
CA MET A 107 10.75 -10.62 3.70
C MET A 107 11.99 -11.45 3.33
N GLN A 108 12.99 -10.81 2.72
CA GLN A 108 14.26 -11.48 2.38
C GLN A 108 14.99 -11.96 3.65
N ARG A 109 15.02 -11.15 4.71
CA ARG A 109 15.63 -11.52 6.00
C ARG A 109 14.88 -12.67 6.66
N ALA A 110 13.54 -12.62 6.68
CA ALA A 110 12.72 -13.70 7.20
C ALA A 110 12.96 -15.01 6.43
N ALA A 111 13.03 -14.95 5.10
CA ALA A 111 13.33 -16.11 4.26
C ALA A 111 14.74 -16.67 4.53
N ALA A 112 15.75 -15.80 4.66
CA ALA A 112 17.11 -16.22 4.99
C ALA A 112 17.18 -16.90 6.36
N TRP A 113 16.47 -16.36 7.36
CA TRP A 113 16.38 -16.95 8.69
C TRP A 113 15.74 -18.34 8.66
N LEU A 114 14.65 -18.52 7.90
CA LEU A 114 14.01 -19.82 7.69
C LEU A 114 14.92 -20.85 6.99
N CYS A 115 15.78 -20.39 6.07
CA CYS A 115 16.73 -21.26 5.37
C CYS A 115 17.88 -21.74 6.26
N VAL A 116 18.30 -20.93 7.24
CA VAL A 116 19.38 -21.27 8.18
C VAL A 116 18.84 -21.96 9.45
N GLY A 117 17.55 -21.78 9.74
CA GLY A 117 16.86 -22.38 10.87
C GLY A 117 17.03 -23.91 10.93
N SER A 118 17.30 -24.42 12.13
CA SER A 118 17.47 -25.85 12.41
C SER A 118 16.60 -26.28 13.57
N GLY A 119 16.41 -27.59 13.76
CA GLY A 119 15.52 -28.11 14.80
C GLY A 119 14.09 -27.58 14.64
N GLU A 120 13.49 -27.07 15.71
CA GLU A 120 12.10 -26.56 15.70
C GLU A 120 11.87 -25.38 14.76
N GLU A 121 12.90 -24.58 14.50
CA GLU A 121 12.84 -23.38 13.66
C GLU A 121 13.12 -23.66 12.17
N SER A 122 13.41 -24.91 11.83
CA SER A 122 13.63 -25.30 10.43
C SER A 122 12.39 -25.04 9.59
N CYS A 123 12.59 -24.52 8.36
CA CYS A 123 11.53 -24.26 7.40
C CYS A 123 10.53 -25.44 7.27
N GLY A 124 11.02 -26.68 7.22
CA GLY A 124 10.17 -27.86 7.13
C GLY A 124 9.25 -28.06 8.34
N ASN A 125 9.75 -27.78 9.55
CA ASN A 125 8.98 -27.88 10.79
C ASN A 125 7.98 -26.74 10.95
N VAL A 126 8.36 -25.52 10.54
CA VAL A 126 7.46 -24.38 10.49
C VAL A 126 6.29 -24.65 9.54
N LEU A 127 6.58 -25.16 8.33
CA LEU A 127 5.56 -25.51 7.34
C LEU A 127 4.66 -26.65 7.85
N SER A 128 5.22 -27.68 8.48
CA SER A 128 4.42 -28.80 9.01
C SER A 128 3.49 -28.36 10.13
N LYS A 129 3.94 -27.50 11.06
CA LYS A 129 3.10 -26.90 12.10
C LYS A 129 2.01 -25.99 11.51
N ALA A 130 2.35 -25.16 10.52
CA ALA A 130 1.40 -24.26 9.87
C ALA A 130 0.31 -25.01 9.07
N THR A 131 0.71 -26.08 8.36
CA THR A 131 -0.22 -26.94 7.62
C THR A 131 -1.14 -27.72 8.55
N ARG A 132 -0.61 -28.29 9.64
CA ARG A 132 -1.43 -28.93 10.69
C ARG A 132 -2.44 -27.97 11.29
N ARG A 133 -2.06 -26.72 11.57
CA ARG A 133 -3.01 -25.70 12.05
C ARG A 133 -4.15 -25.44 11.05
N LYS A 134 -3.86 -25.37 9.75
CA LYS A 134 -4.88 -25.08 8.72
C LYS A 134 -5.78 -26.26 8.36
N PHE A 135 -5.25 -27.48 8.44
CA PHE A 135 -5.92 -28.69 7.92
C PHE A 135 -6.11 -29.79 8.97
N GLY A 136 -5.80 -29.54 10.24
CA GLY A 136 -5.92 -30.48 11.35
C GLY A 136 -7.36 -30.94 11.59
N ARG A 137 -7.52 -32.15 12.14
CA ARG A 137 -8.82 -32.77 12.44
C ARG A 137 -9.34 -32.29 13.81
N GLN A 138 -10.65 -32.25 13.99
CA GLN A 138 -11.28 -32.03 15.30
C GLN A 138 -10.89 -33.16 16.27
N GLY A 139 -10.39 -32.81 17.47
CA GLY A 139 -9.98 -33.75 18.52
C GLY A 139 -8.61 -33.51 19.16
N GLU A 140 -7.78 -32.61 18.61
CA GLU A 140 -6.43 -32.27 19.11
C GLU A 140 -6.38 -30.84 19.70
N GLU A 141 -7.36 -30.45 20.52
CA GLU A 141 -7.53 -29.05 20.96
C GLU A 141 -6.34 -28.52 21.78
N GLU A 142 -5.81 -29.30 22.73
CA GLU A 142 -4.63 -28.91 23.52
C GLU A 142 -3.36 -28.78 22.66
N GLU A 143 -3.13 -29.71 21.72
CA GLU A 143 -1.96 -29.68 20.84
C GLU A 143 -2.06 -28.56 19.78
N ALA A 144 -3.28 -28.26 19.34
CA ALA A 144 -3.57 -27.11 18.48
C ALA A 144 -3.31 -25.79 19.19
N GLU A 145 -3.71 -25.65 20.47
CA GLU A 145 -3.45 -24.46 21.28
C GLU A 145 -1.94 -24.25 21.49
N VAL A 146 -1.19 -25.32 21.80
CA VAL A 146 0.27 -25.27 21.91
C VAL A 146 0.93 -24.85 20.59
N THR A 147 0.48 -25.43 19.48
CA THR A 147 0.98 -25.09 18.13
C THR A 147 0.67 -23.64 17.78
N GLU A 148 -0.52 -23.14 18.13
CA GLU A 148 -0.90 -21.76 17.94
C GLU A 148 -0.03 -20.80 18.76
N LYS A 149 0.17 -21.08 20.05
CA LYS A 149 1.07 -20.28 20.91
C LYS A 149 2.48 -20.23 20.35
N TRP A 150 3.01 -21.36 19.88
CA TRP A 150 4.33 -21.43 19.25
C TRP A 150 4.38 -20.60 17.96
N LEU A 151 3.41 -20.75 17.06
CA LEU A 151 3.35 -19.95 15.82
C LEU A 151 3.21 -18.45 16.08
N LEU A 152 2.48 -18.06 17.12
CA LEU A 152 2.36 -16.67 17.55
C LEU A 152 3.69 -16.12 18.10
N ALA A 153 4.38 -16.88 18.94
CA ALA A 153 5.71 -16.48 19.46
C ALA A 153 6.74 -16.39 18.33
N PHE A 154 6.72 -17.35 17.40
CA PHE A 154 7.57 -17.38 16.23
C PHE A 154 7.32 -16.18 15.32
N ARG A 155 6.05 -15.89 15.00
CA ARG A 155 5.65 -14.68 14.25
C ARG A 155 6.16 -13.41 14.93
N LYS A 156 5.95 -13.26 16.24
CA LYS A 156 6.42 -12.08 16.99
C LYS A 156 7.94 -11.92 16.92
N THR A 157 8.68 -13.03 16.91
CA THR A 157 10.15 -13.02 16.77
C THR A 157 10.56 -12.52 15.38
N LEU A 158 9.88 -12.97 14.32
CA LEU A 158 10.12 -12.45 12.97
C LEU A 158 9.76 -10.96 12.89
N GLU A 159 8.57 -10.57 13.38
CA GLU A 159 8.10 -9.18 13.37
C GLU A 159 9.04 -8.23 14.12
N ALA A 160 9.61 -8.65 15.25
CA ALA A 160 10.60 -7.87 15.99
C ALA A 160 11.86 -7.54 15.17
N ASN A 161 12.12 -8.29 14.10
CA ASN A 161 13.25 -8.10 13.18
C ASN A 161 12.82 -7.48 11.83
N MET A 162 11.53 -7.23 11.62
CA MET A 162 10.96 -6.63 10.40
C MET A 162 10.68 -5.15 10.61
N ASN A 163 11.74 -4.34 10.69
CA ASN A 163 11.68 -2.91 11.02
C ASN A 163 12.13 -2.01 9.86
N MET A 164 12.19 -2.53 8.64
CA MET A 164 12.72 -1.79 7.50
C MET A 164 11.61 -1.08 6.71
N ALA A 165 10.34 -1.40 6.92
CA ALA A 165 9.21 -0.74 6.27
C ALA A 165 9.00 0.69 6.78
N ASP A 166 9.63 1.65 6.11
CA ASP A 166 9.67 3.07 6.46
C ASP A 166 9.01 3.99 5.41
N LEU A 167 8.44 3.39 4.36
CA LEU A 167 7.73 4.09 3.29
C LEU A 167 6.26 3.71 3.27
N PHE A 168 5.44 4.68 2.86
CA PHE A 168 3.98 4.63 2.88
C PHE A 168 3.38 5.15 1.57
N PRO A 169 2.09 4.85 1.31
CA PRO A 169 1.39 5.43 0.18
C PRO A 169 1.39 6.96 0.23
N PRO A 170 1.42 7.63 -0.93
CA PRO A 170 1.62 9.06 -1.00
C PRO A 170 0.35 9.86 -0.66
N GLY A 171 0.49 10.89 0.17
CA GLY A 171 -0.55 11.90 0.37
C GLY A 171 -1.74 11.46 1.22
N ARG A 172 -2.92 11.98 0.86
CA ARG A 172 -4.20 11.64 1.50
C ARG A 172 -4.64 10.27 1.05
N ILE A 173 -4.93 9.37 1.99
CA ILE A 173 -5.26 7.98 1.66
C ILE A 173 -6.76 7.74 1.84
N LEU A 174 -7.41 7.34 0.76
CA LEU A 174 -8.78 6.84 0.71
C LEU A 174 -8.72 5.32 0.50
N TRP A 175 -9.22 4.56 1.46
CA TRP A 175 -9.16 3.11 1.49
C TRP A 175 -10.55 2.52 1.36
N ALA A 176 -10.82 1.85 0.24
CA ALA A 176 -12.07 1.20 -0.05
C ALA A 176 -12.02 -0.27 0.38
N LEU A 177 -12.91 -0.68 1.28
CA LEU A 177 -13.00 -2.05 1.83
C LEU A 177 -14.43 -2.53 1.78
N ASN A 178 -14.66 -3.83 1.59
CA ASN A 178 -15.98 -4.39 1.88
C ASN A 178 -16.13 -4.60 3.38
N ASP A 179 -17.34 -4.39 3.91
CA ASP A 179 -17.63 -4.59 5.33
C ASP A 179 -17.30 -5.98 5.87
N CYS A 180 -17.42 -7.00 5.03
CA CYS A 180 -17.03 -8.35 5.40
C CYS A 180 -15.53 -8.48 5.67
N ASP A 181 -14.71 -7.70 4.97
CA ASP A 181 -13.25 -7.73 5.07
C ASP A 181 -12.76 -6.96 6.31
N VAL A 182 -13.52 -5.94 6.74
CA VAL A 182 -13.29 -5.22 8.01
C VAL A 182 -13.62 -6.12 9.21
N ASN A 183 -14.75 -6.83 9.16
CA ASN A 183 -15.24 -7.64 10.28
C ASN A 183 -14.49 -8.98 10.46
N GLN A 184 -13.94 -9.56 9.38
CA GLN A 184 -13.15 -10.80 9.46
C GLN A 184 -11.84 -10.63 10.24
N GLN A 185 -11.29 -9.41 10.34
CA GLN A 185 -10.12 -9.15 11.19
C GLN A 185 -10.47 -9.15 12.69
N MET A 186 -11.73 -8.88 13.06
CA MET A 186 -12.17 -8.85 14.47
C MET A 186 -12.83 -10.14 14.94
N ALA A 187 -13.49 -10.88 14.06
CA ALA A 187 -14.19 -12.11 14.40
C ALA A 187 -13.60 -13.28 13.60
N GLY A 188 -12.80 -14.12 14.24
CA GLY A 188 -12.25 -15.36 13.66
C GLY A 188 -13.31 -16.44 13.35
N LYS A 189 -14.49 -16.06 12.83
CA LYS A 189 -15.61 -16.95 12.51
C LYS A 189 -15.97 -16.88 11.04
N THR A 190 -15.95 -18.05 10.42
CA THR A 190 -16.34 -18.34 9.04
C THR A 190 -17.87 -18.42 8.90
N ASN A 191 -18.58 -17.30 9.02
CA ASN A 191 -19.97 -17.25 8.59
C ASN A 191 -20.05 -17.02 7.06
N PRO A 192 -21.09 -17.53 6.37
CA PRO A 192 -21.23 -17.37 4.93
C PRO A 192 -21.24 -15.89 4.56
N VAL A 193 -20.32 -15.51 3.67
CA VAL A 193 -20.06 -14.14 3.23
C VAL A 193 -21.31 -13.63 2.49
N GLN A 194 -22.13 -12.81 3.16
CA GLN A 194 -23.05 -11.93 2.45
C GLN A 194 -22.21 -10.96 1.60
N PRO A 195 -22.68 -10.54 0.41
CA PRO A 195 -21.97 -9.53 -0.37
C PRO A 195 -21.78 -8.30 0.49
N GLY A 196 -20.53 -8.05 0.91
CA GLY A 196 -20.20 -6.95 1.79
C GLY A 196 -20.52 -5.63 1.11
N ILE A 197 -21.01 -4.66 1.87
CA ILE A 197 -21.20 -3.30 1.37
C ILE A 197 -19.81 -2.68 1.24
N LEU A 198 -19.54 -2.10 0.07
CA LEU A 198 -18.32 -1.34 -0.17
C LEU A 198 -18.36 -0.03 0.63
N ARG A 199 -17.35 0.22 1.44
CA ARG A 199 -17.18 1.45 2.21
C ARG A 199 -15.86 2.12 1.89
N LEU A 200 -15.87 3.45 1.93
CA LEU A 200 -14.69 4.28 1.73
C LEU A 200 -14.28 4.92 3.06
N PHE A 201 -13.04 4.70 3.46
CA PHE A 201 -12.45 5.25 4.68
C PHE A 201 -11.34 6.23 4.32
N GLU A 202 -11.22 7.31 5.07
CA GLU A 202 -9.99 8.10 5.06
C GLU A 202 -9.07 7.57 6.16
N VAL A 203 -7.79 7.37 5.84
CA VAL A 203 -6.83 6.78 6.78
C VAL A 203 -6.01 7.88 7.45
N ASP A 204 -6.22 8.04 8.75
CA ASP A 204 -5.44 8.97 9.59
C ASP A 204 -4.11 8.35 10.04
N GLU A 205 -4.18 7.14 10.61
CA GLU A 205 -3.03 6.38 11.12
C GLU A 205 -2.38 5.52 10.01
N VAL A 206 -1.73 6.20 9.07
CA VAL A 206 -1.12 5.60 7.87
C VAL A 206 -0.08 4.52 8.21
N GLU A 207 0.75 4.77 9.22
CA GLU A 207 1.81 3.84 9.61
C GLU A 207 1.24 2.52 10.11
N THR A 208 0.25 2.58 11.00
CA THR A 208 -0.45 1.38 11.51
C THR A 208 -1.14 0.61 10.39
N ALA A 209 -1.73 1.31 9.41
CA ALA A 209 -2.47 0.67 8.32
C ALA A 209 -1.58 0.05 7.24
N PHE A 210 -0.39 0.60 6.95
CA PHE A 210 0.41 0.25 5.77
C PHE A 210 1.87 -0.15 6.06
N SER A 211 2.29 -0.25 7.33
CA SER A 211 3.65 -0.69 7.70
C SER A 211 3.94 -2.16 7.44
N GLN A 212 2.91 -2.97 7.18
CA GLN A 212 3.06 -4.41 6.95
C GLN A 212 2.23 -4.89 5.76
N ILE A 213 2.74 -5.94 5.10
CA ILE A 213 2.00 -6.63 4.06
C ILE A 213 0.88 -7.45 4.71
N VAL A 214 -0.36 -7.19 4.29
CA VAL A 214 -1.52 -7.99 4.70
C VAL A 214 -1.74 -9.11 3.67
N PHE A 215 -1.52 -10.35 4.10
CA PHE A 215 -1.77 -11.52 3.25
C PHE A 215 -3.26 -11.86 3.22
N SER A 216 -3.96 -11.40 2.18
CA SER A 216 -5.36 -11.75 1.90
C SER A 216 -5.48 -12.62 0.64
N ARG A 217 -6.65 -13.25 0.43
CA ARG A 217 -6.90 -14.07 -0.77
C ARG A 217 -6.93 -13.25 -2.05
N ASP A 218 -7.29 -11.98 -1.94
CA ASP A 218 -7.53 -11.07 -3.04
C ASP A 218 -6.41 -10.02 -3.20
N MET A 219 -5.36 -10.03 -2.37
CA MET A 219 -4.32 -8.99 -2.36
C MET A 219 -3.67 -8.71 -3.73
N LEU A 220 -3.58 -9.73 -4.58
CA LEU A 220 -3.07 -9.62 -5.96
C LEU A 220 -4.17 -9.24 -6.95
N SER A 221 -5.36 -9.83 -6.84
CA SER A 221 -6.48 -9.56 -7.75
C SER A 221 -7.03 -8.15 -7.56
N SER A 222 -7.04 -7.64 -6.32
CA SER A 222 -7.53 -6.30 -5.98
C SER A 222 -6.64 -5.21 -6.58
N HIS A 223 -5.38 -5.52 -6.88
CA HIS A 223 -4.47 -4.63 -7.60
C HIS A 223 -4.82 -4.46 -9.09
N LEU A 224 -5.72 -5.27 -9.67
CA LEU A 224 -5.95 -5.22 -11.11
C LEU A 224 -6.70 -3.94 -11.51
N PRO A 225 -6.30 -3.23 -12.59
CA PRO A 225 -6.87 -1.93 -12.95
C PRO A 225 -8.39 -1.93 -13.15
N HIS A 226 -8.95 -3.02 -13.66
CA HIS A 226 -10.40 -3.14 -13.87
C HIS A 226 -11.18 -3.21 -12.55
N ASN A 227 -10.57 -3.72 -11.47
CA ASN A 227 -11.18 -3.71 -10.14
C ASN A 227 -11.19 -2.31 -9.57
N TYR A 228 -10.09 -1.55 -9.69
CA TYR A 228 -10.06 -0.13 -9.34
C TYR A 228 -11.14 0.67 -10.07
N ASN A 229 -11.27 0.47 -11.39
CA ASN A 229 -12.32 1.14 -12.16
C ASN A 229 -13.72 0.75 -11.68
N ARG A 230 -13.99 -0.56 -11.47
CA ARG A 230 -15.28 -1.05 -10.98
C ARG A 230 -15.65 -0.43 -9.63
N VAL A 231 -14.72 -0.45 -8.69
CA VAL A 231 -14.94 0.03 -7.30
C VAL A 231 -15.15 1.55 -7.28
N VAL A 232 -14.41 2.31 -8.09
CA VAL A 232 -14.65 3.76 -8.21
C VAL A 232 -16.05 4.03 -8.77
N GLN A 233 -16.51 3.28 -9.78
CA GLN A 233 -17.86 3.45 -10.33
C GLN A 233 -18.96 3.06 -9.34
N GLU A 234 -18.71 2.08 -8.47
CA GLU A 234 -19.65 1.67 -7.42
C GLU A 234 -19.79 2.71 -6.29
N LEU A 235 -18.77 3.56 -6.11
CA LEU A 235 -18.76 4.63 -5.09
C LEU A 235 -19.32 5.98 -5.59
N LEU A 236 -19.64 6.10 -6.89
CA LEU A 236 -20.20 7.31 -7.52
C LEU A 236 -21.73 7.26 -7.58
#